data_AF-D4BEV5-F1
#
_entry.id   AF-D4BEV5-F1
#
_cell.length_a   1.000
_cell.length_b   1.000
_cell.length_c   1.000
_cell.angle_alpha   90.00
_cell.angle_beta   90.00
_cell.angle_gamma   90.00
#
_symmetry.space_group_name_H-M   'P 1'
#
loop_
_entity.id
_entity.type
_entity.pdbx_description
1 polymer ?
#
loop_
_entity_poly.entity_id
_entity_poly.type
_entity_poly.pdbx_seq_one_letter_code
_entity_poly.pdbx_strand_id
1 'polypeptide(L)'
;MARIRQICYICAPDRQERFAMTSRRDWQLQQLGFTQWSLRRPGALQGEIAISIPAHIRLVMVAAQLPALSEPLMSDILRALTVSPDQVLQLTPDRVAMLPQGSRCNSWRLGTEEPLQLEGAQVASPAFDELRANPAARAAFWQQICAYEHDFFPRTD
;
A
#
# COMPACT_ATOMS: atom_id res chain seq x y z
N MET A 1 14.32 -19.07 -16.17
CA MET A 1 13.40 -19.48 -15.07
C MET A 1 12.61 -18.35 -14.41
N ALA A 2 12.94 -17.06 -14.61
CA ALA A 2 12.22 -15.94 -13.97
C ALA A 2 10.79 -15.68 -14.52
N ARG A 3 10.54 -15.89 -15.82
CA ARG A 3 9.22 -15.63 -16.46
C ARG A 3 8.08 -16.52 -15.94
N ILE A 4 8.37 -17.78 -15.61
CA ILE A 4 7.34 -18.73 -15.14
C ILE A 4 6.85 -18.33 -13.74
N ARG A 5 7.76 -17.85 -12.87
CA ARG A 5 7.40 -17.39 -11.51
C ARG A 5 6.55 -16.12 -11.54
N GLN A 6 6.81 -15.18 -12.46
CA GLN A 6 5.99 -13.97 -12.62
C GLN A 6 4.55 -14.27 -13.05
N ILE A 7 4.33 -15.26 -13.92
CA ILE A 7 2.99 -15.65 -14.36
C ILE A 7 2.18 -16.26 -13.21
N CYS A 8 2.81 -17.09 -12.36
CA CYS A 8 2.17 -17.65 -11.15
C CYS A 8 1.87 -16.60 -10.07
N TYR A 9 2.56 -15.46 -10.07
CA TYR A 9 2.27 -14.38 -9.13
C TYR A 9 0.99 -13.63 -9.51
N ILE A 10 0.75 -13.48 -10.82
CA ILE A 10 -0.42 -12.77 -11.39
C ILE A 10 -1.68 -13.62 -11.31
N CYS A 11 -1.58 -14.94 -11.50
CA CYS A 11 -2.71 -15.87 -11.52
C CYS A 11 -2.70 -16.77 -10.28
N ALA A 12 -3.79 -16.83 -9.51
CA ALA A 12 -3.98 -17.81 -8.44
C ALA A 12 -4.97 -18.90 -8.88
N PRO A 13 -4.79 -20.15 -8.41
CA PRO A 13 -5.88 -21.11 -8.53
C PRO A 13 -7.03 -20.58 -7.69
N ASP A 14 -8.23 -20.58 -8.27
CA ASP A 14 -9.43 -20.13 -7.59
C ASP A 14 -9.71 -21.06 -6.40
N ARG A 15 -9.26 -20.66 -5.20
CA ARG A 15 -9.62 -21.35 -3.97
C ARG A 15 -11.00 -20.81 -3.64
N GLN A 16 -12.03 -21.62 -3.89
CA GLN A 16 -13.45 -21.29 -3.70
C GLN A 16 -13.76 -20.87 -2.25
N GLU A 17 -13.37 -19.66 -1.86
CA GLU A 17 -13.88 -18.96 -0.70
C GLU A 17 -15.06 -18.11 -1.19
N ARG A 18 -16.19 -18.81 -1.29
CA ARG A 18 -17.58 -18.34 -1.18
C ARG A 18 -17.83 -16.88 -1.59
N PHE A 19 -18.42 -16.68 -2.76
CA PHE A 19 -19.76 -16.08 -3.00
C PHE A 19 -19.89 -15.66 -4.48
N ALA A 20 -20.34 -16.57 -5.33
CA ALA A 20 -21.05 -16.28 -6.58
C ALA A 20 -21.64 -17.59 -7.09
N MET A 21 -22.89 -17.57 -7.55
CA MET A 21 -23.53 -18.74 -8.16
C MET A 21 -22.62 -19.31 -9.25
N THR A 22 -22.22 -20.58 -9.13
CA THR A 22 -21.49 -21.30 -10.16
C THR A 22 -22.33 -21.28 -11.45
N SER A 23 -21.90 -20.50 -12.43
CA SER A 23 -22.55 -20.51 -13.74
C SER A 23 -22.49 -21.92 -14.29
N ARG A 24 -23.51 -22.33 -15.07
CA ARG A 24 -23.51 -23.63 -15.78
C ARG A 24 -22.20 -23.84 -16.56
N ARG A 25 -21.61 -22.75 -17.05
CA ARG A 25 -20.29 -22.78 -17.72
C ARG A 25 -19.16 -23.17 -16.77
N ASP A 26 -19.10 -22.62 -15.57
CA ASP A 26 -18.02 -22.91 -14.60
C ASP A 26 -18.05 -24.38 -14.17
N TRP A 27 -19.25 -24.91 -13.93
CA TRP A 27 -19.43 -26.32 -13.60
C TRP A 27 -19.01 -27.24 -14.76
N GLN A 28 -19.36 -26.89 -16.01
CA GLN A 28 -18.94 -27.66 -17.18
C GLN A 28 -17.42 -27.65 -17.36
N LEU A 29 -16.76 -26.52 -17.14
CA LEU A 29 -15.30 -26.41 -17.23
C LEU A 29 -14.60 -27.28 -16.18
N GLN A 30 -15.13 -27.34 -14.95
CA GLN A 30 -14.61 -28.22 -13.92
C GLN A 30 -14.76 -29.71 -14.28
N GLN A 31 -15.89 -30.13 -14.86
CA GLN A 31 -16.11 -31.53 -15.27
C GLN A 31 -15.17 -31.98 -16.40
N LEU A 32 -14.69 -31.04 -17.22
CA LEU A 32 -13.72 -31.29 -18.28
C LEU A 32 -12.26 -31.29 -17.77
N GLY A 33 -12.04 -31.10 -16.47
CA GLY A 33 -10.71 -31.05 -15.87
C GLY A 33 -9.97 -29.72 -16.06
N PHE A 34 -10.67 -28.64 -16.48
CA PHE A 34 -10.06 -27.32 -16.60
C PHE A 34 -10.05 -26.60 -15.25
N THR A 35 -8.85 -26.32 -14.75
CA THR A 35 -8.67 -25.46 -13.57
C THR A 35 -8.91 -24.01 -13.96
N GLN A 36 -9.84 -23.33 -13.28
CA GLN A 36 -10.03 -21.89 -13.43
C GLN A 36 -8.97 -21.15 -12.62
N TRP A 37 -8.33 -20.19 -13.28
CA TRP A 37 -7.36 -19.28 -12.67
C TRP A 37 -7.97 -17.90 -12.66
N SER A 38 -8.02 -17.27 -11.49
CA SER A 38 -8.42 -15.88 -11.36
C SER A 38 -7.17 -15.00 -11.31
N LEU A 39 -7.25 -13.85 -11.98
CA LEU A 39 -6.20 -12.83 -11.92
C LEU A 39 -6.27 -12.15 -10.56
N ARG A 40 -5.21 -12.29 -9.76
CA ARG A 40 -5.10 -11.54 -8.50
C ARG A 40 -4.92 -10.05 -8.73
N ARG A 41 -4.29 -9.69 -9.86
CA ARG A 41 -4.08 -8.30 -10.29
C ARG A 41 -4.44 -8.15 -11.77
N PRO A 42 -5.70 -7.81 -12.10
CA PRO A 42 -6.13 -7.65 -13.49
C PRO A 42 -5.33 -6.59 -14.24
N GLY A 43 -4.95 -5.50 -13.56
CA GLY A 43 -4.17 -4.38 -14.14
C GLY A 43 -2.74 -4.76 -14.56
N ALA A 44 -2.12 -5.77 -13.93
CA ALA A 44 -0.77 -6.22 -14.27
C ALA A 44 -0.67 -6.79 -15.70
N LEU A 45 -1.78 -7.28 -16.27
CA LEU A 45 -1.84 -7.76 -17.65
C LEU A 45 -2.24 -6.70 -18.67
N GLN A 46 -2.69 -5.53 -18.21
CA GLN A 46 -3.02 -4.39 -19.08
C GLN A 46 -1.77 -3.59 -19.51
N GLY A 47 -0.57 -4.06 -19.15
CA GLY A 47 0.70 -3.37 -19.43
C GLY A 47 1.14 -2.41 -18.33
N GLU A 48 0.47 -2.41 -17.17
CA GLU A 48 0.89 -1.60 -16.03
C GLU A 48 2.16 -2.14 -15.39
N ILE A 49 3.24 -1.38 -15.53
CA ILE A 49 4.54 -1.60 -14.91
C ILE A 49 4.35 -1.64 -13.40
N ALA A 50 4.81 -2.71 -12.74
CA ALA A 50 4.82 -2.79 -11.28
C ALA A 50 5.46 -1.52 -10.70
N ILE A 51 4.76 -0.84 -9.80
CA ILE A 51 5.27 0.38 -9.18
C ILE A 51 6.50 0.01 -8.35
N SER A 52 7.69 0.43 -8.77
CA SER A 52 8.90 0.30 -7.96
C SER A 52 9.02 1.48 -7.02
N ILE A 53 9.50 1.26 -5.79
CA ILE A 53 9.86 2.35 -4.88
C ILE A 53 11.26 2.85 -5.28
N PRO A 54 11.42 4.12 -5.71
CA PRO A 54 12.74 4.68 -6.01
C PRO A 54 13.66 4.70 -4.78
N ALA A 55 14.97 4.58 -4.99
CA ALA A 55 15.94 4.45 -3.91
C ALA A 55 16.06 5.67 -2.97
N HIS A 56 15.62 6.86 -3.40
CA HIS A 56 15.62 8.07 -2.58
C HIS A 56 14.36 8.20 -1.71
N ILE A 57 13.32 7.40 -1.96
CA ILE A 57 12.09 7.45 -1.16
C ILE A 57 12.36 6.91 0.24
N ARG A 58 11.82 7.62 1.23
CA ARG A 58 11.91 7.28 2.66
C ARG A 58 10.53 7.07 3.29
N LEU A 59 9.48 7.58 2.65
CA LEU A 59 8.11 7.46 3.12
C LEU A 59 7.15 7.14 1.97
N VAL A 60 6.37 6.07 2.11
CA VAL A 60 5.20 5.82 1.28
C VAL A 60 3.96 6.36 1.97
N MET A 61 3.30 7.34 1.36
CA MET A 61 2.07 7.93 1.86
C MET A 61 0.87 7.34 1.13
N VAL A 62 -0.13 6.86 1.88
CA VAL A 62 -1.27 6.15 1.32
C VAL A 62 -2.57 6.81 1.74
N ALA A 63 -3.37 7.25 0.77
CA ALA A 63 -4.69 7.81 1.01
C ALA A 63 -5.58 7.63 -0.22
N ALA A 64 -6.90 7.56 0.00
CA ALA A 64 -7.87 7.62 -1.09
C ALA A 64 -7.82 9.00 -1.80
N GLN A 65 -7.72 10.07 -1.01
CA GLN A 65 -7.48 11.43 -1.49
C GLN A 65 -6.07 11.88 -1.05
N LEU A 66 -5.17 11.99 -2.02
CA LEU A 66 -3.77 12.36 -1.78
C LEU A 66 -3.67 13.88 -1.49
N PRO A 67 -3.25 14.28 -0.27
CA PRO A 67 -3.07 15.69 0.07
C PRO A 67 -1.87 16.29 -0.67
N ALA A 68 -1.89 17.59 -0.96
CA ALA A 68 -0.72 18.23 -1.57
C ALA A 68 0.41 18.33 -0.53
N LEU A 69 1.63 17.91 -0.91
CA LEU A 69 2.80 17.96 -0.02
C LEU A 69 3.19 19.39 0.37
N SER A 70 2.76 20.39 -0.42
CA SER A 70 2.96 21.82 -0.16
C SER A 70 1.97 22.42 0.84
N GLU A 71 0.97 21.68 1.32
CA GLU A 71 0.08 22.21 2.36
C GLU A 71 0.83 22.48 3.67
N PRO A 72 0.52 23.56 4.41
CA PRO A 72 1.28 23.95 5.60
C PRO A 72 1.39 22.84 6.65
N LEU A 73 0.26 22.23 7.02
CA LEU A 73 0.25 21.13 8.00
C LEU A 73 1.04 19.92 7.49
N MET A 74 0.92 19.60 6.19
CA MET A 74 1.66 18.49 5.61
C MET A 74 3.17 18.75 5.65
N SER A 75 3.59 19.95 5.28
CA SER A 75 4.99 20.38 5.35
C SER A 75 5.54 20.31 6.78
N ASP A 76 4.75 20.69 7.77
CA ASP A 76 5.14 20.60 9.19
C ASP A 76 5.26 19.15 9.67
N ILE A 77 4.34 18.26 9.27
CA ILE A 77 4.40 16.83 9.59
C ILE A 77 5.64 16.19 8.96
N LEU A 78 5.90 16.44 7.67
CA LEU A 78 7.07 15.91 6.98
C LEU A 78 8.37 16.42 7.61
N ARG A 79 8.42 17.70 8.00
CA ARG A 79 9.55 18.27 8.74
C ARG A 79 9.75 17.58 10.09
N ALA A 80 8.69 17.31 10.84
CA ALA A 80 8.76 16.59 12.11
C ALA A 80 9.25 15.15 11.94
N LEU A 81 8.94 14.52 10.81
CA LEU A 81 9.43 13.20 10.40
C LEU A 81 10.84 13.22 9.79
N THR A 82 11.47 14.40 9.66
CA THR A 82 12.76 14.60 8.97
C THR A 82 12.78 14.06 7.52
N VAL A 83 11.62 14.04 6.86
CA VAL A 83 11.44 13.60 5.47
C VAL A 83 11.23 14.82 4.58
N SER A 84 12.00 14.93 3.51
CA SER A 84 11.78 15.96 2.49
C SER A 84 10.64 15.57 1.53
N PRO A 85 9.86 16.50 0.97
CA PRO A 85 8.76 16.17 0.05
C PRO A 85 9.16 15.30 -1.16
N ASP A 86 10.39 15.45 -1.68
CA ASP A 86 10.92 14.62 -2.77
C ASP A 86 11.20 13.17 -2.35
N GLN A 87 11.27 12.89 -1.05
CA GLN A 87 11.45 11.55 -0.49
C GLN A 87 10.11 10.86 -0.18
N VAL A 88 8.99 11.47 -0.55
CA VAL A 88 7.64 10.93 -0.32
C VAL A 88 7.06 10.37 -1.62
N LEU A 89 6.66 9.10 -1.58
CA LEU A 89 5.90 8.47 -2.66
C LEU A 89 4.43 8.38 -2.28
N GLN A 90 3.58 9.15 -2.93
CA GLN A 90 2.13 9.14 -2.72
C GLN A 90 1.45 8.09 -3.58
N LEU A 91 0.71 7.17 -2.96
CA LEU A 91 -0.03 6.10 -3.63
C LEU A 91 -1.46 5.99 -3.12
N THR A 92 -2.39 5.61 -3.99
CA THR A 92 -3.72 5.16 -3.57
C THR A 92 -3.64 3.72 -3.03
N PRO A 93 -4.61 3.26 -2.22
CA PRO A 93 -4.62 1.87 -1.72
C PRO A 93 -4.47 0.82 -2.83
N ASP A 94 -5.17 1.00 -3.97
CA ASP A 94 -5.05 0.11 -5.13
C ASP A 94 -3.63 0.06 -5.70
N ARG A 95 -2.93 1.19 -5.72
CA ARG A 95 -1.55 1.29 -6.24
C ARG A 95 -0.53 0.69 -5.29
N VAL A 96 -0.74 0.80 -3.98
CA VAL A 96 0.11 0.12 -2.99
C VAL A 96 0.01 -1.39 -3.18
N ALA A 97 -1.20 -1.89 -3.45
CA ALA A 97 -1.42 -3.29 -3.76
C ALA A 97 -0.72 -3.74 -5.05
N MET A 98 -0.11 -2.86 -5.86
CA MET A 98 0.69 -3.19 -7.04
C MET A 98 2.19 -3.24 -6.78
N LEU A 99 2.67 -2.84 -5.58
CA LEU A 99 4.08 -2.91 -5.23
C LEU A 99 4.60 -4.37 -5.31
N PRO A 100 5.89 -4.58 -5.65
CA PRO A 100 6.55 -5.89 -5.57
C PRO A 100 6.49 -6.48 -4.17
N GLN A 101 6.35 -7.81 -4.05
CA GLN A 101 6.52 -8.49 -2.77
C GLN A 101 7.92 -8.24 -2.19
N GLY A 102 8.00 -8.05 -0.87
CA GLY A 102 9.25 -7.72 -0.19
C GLY A 102 9.71 -6.29 -0.42
N SER A 103 8.86 -5.42 -1.00
CA SER A 103 9.12 -3.98 -0.96
C SER A 103 9.20 -3.53 0.49
N ARG A 104 10.15 -2.63 0.77
CA ARG A 104 10.40 -2.10 2.11
C ARG A 104 10.49 -0.58 2.07
N CYS A 105 9.66 0.08 2.86
CA CYS A 105 9.70 1.52 3.10
C CYS A 105 8.79 1.82 4.31
N ASN A 106 9.17 2.79 5.14
CA ASN A 106 8.25 3.28 6.15
C ASN A 106 7.02 3.89 5.46
N SER A 107 5.87 3.79 6.11
CA SER A 107 4.63 4.21 5.50
C SER A 107 3.69 4.92 6.46
N TRP A 108 2.92 5.83 5.89
CA TRP A 108 1.88 6.57 6.58
C TRP A 108 0.58 6.43 5.80
N ARG A 109 -0.43 5.83 6.44
CA ARG A 109 -1.78 5.69 5.88
C ARG A 109 -2.72 6.75 6.49
N LEU A 110 -3.48 7.43 5.63
CA LEU A 110 -4.46 8.45 5.99
C LEU A 110 -5.87 7.96 5.65
N GLY A 111 -6.72 7.82 6.67
CA GLY A 111 -8.11 7.40 6.49
C GLY A 111 -8.25 5.99 5.90
N THR A 112 -7.23 5.14 6.09
CA THR A 112 -7.22 3.74 5.67
C THR A 112 -6.93 2.87 6.88
N GLU A 113 -7.86 1.99 7.22
CA GLU A 113 -7.74 1.11 8.40
C GLU A 113 -6.82 -0.09 8.12
N GLU A 114 -6.86 -0.63 6.91
CA GLU A 114 -6.13 -1.83 6.55
C GLU A 114 -4.62 -1.60 6.52
N PRO A 115 -3.82 -2.42 7.24
CA PRO A 115 -2.38 -2.40 7.13
C PRO A 115 -1.92 -2.70 5.70
N LEU A 116 -0.82 -2.08 5.30
CA LEU A 116 -0.27 -2.23 3.96
C LEU A 116 0.54 -3.53 3.87
N GLN A 117 0.53 -4.17 2.71
CA GLN A 117 1.45 -5.26 2.38
C GLN A 117 2.83 -4.71 1.97
N LEU A 118 3.43 -3.90 2.85
CA LEU A 118 4.69 -3.18 2.67
C LEU A 118 5.52 -3.33 3.95
N GLU A 119 6.77 -3.78 3.83
CA GLU A 119 7.64 -3.94 5.00
C GLU A 119 8.16 -2.59 5.51
N GLY A 120 8.30 -2.45 6.83
CA GLY A 120 8.75 -1.21 7.49
C GLY A 120 7.77 -0.73 8.54
N ALA A 121 8.11 0.36 9.23
CA ALA A 121 7.19 0.97 10.18
C ALA A 121 5.96 1.52 9.46
N GLN A 122 4.77 1.25 10.01
CA GLN A 122 3.52 1.75 9.46
C GLN A 122 2.77 2.57 10.50
N VAL A 123 2.62 3.86 10.25
CA VAL A 123 1.80 4.76 11.07
C VAL A 123 0.48 5.05 10.38
N ALA A 124 -0.55 5.33 11.17
CA ALA A 124 -1.89 5.58 10.69
C ALA A 124 -2.46 6.86 11.28
N SER A 125 -3.22 7.59 10.49
CA SER A 125 -4.03 8.69 10.98
C SER A 125 -5.41 8.62 10.36
N PRO A 126 -6.38 9.36 10.92
CA PRO A 126 -7.59 9.70 10.19
C PRO A 126 -7.28 10.38 8.84
N ALA A 127 -8.34 10.60 8.05
CA ALA A 127 -8.22 11.35 6.80
C ALA A 127 -7.61 12.74 7.05
N PHE A 128 -6.95 13.29 6.03
CA PHE A 128 -6.15 14.50 6.22
C PHE A 128 -6.96 15.71 6.73
N ASP A 129 -8.20 15.87 6.26
CA ASP A 129 -9.09 16.95 6.73
C ASP A 129 -9.45 16.80 8.21
N GLU A 130 -9.66 15.58 8.68
CA GLU A 130 -9.92 15.31 10.10
C GLU A 130 -8.65 15.53 10.94
N LEU A 131 -7.50 15.06 10.46
CA LEU A 131 -6.21 15.31 11.11
C LEU A 131 -5.93 16.82 11.23
N ARG A 132 -6.34 17.63 10.22
CA ARG A 132 -6.25 19.09 10.24
C ARG A 132 -7.20 19.69 11.28
N ALA A 133 -8.42 19.21 11.39
CA ALA A 133 -9.43 19.74 12.32
C ALA A 133 -9.23 19.30 13.78
N ASN A 134 -8.61 18.14 14.03
CA ASN A 134 -8.61 17.50 15.35
C ASN A 134 -7.22 17.48 16.02
N PRO A 135 -6.99 18.30 17.07
CA PRO A 135 -5.74 18.30 17.83
C PRO A 135 -5.43 16.97 18.52
N ALA A 136 -6.46 16.26 19.02
CA ALA A 136 -6.27 14.97 19.67
C ALA A 136 -5.80 13.91 18.66
N ALA A 137 -6.30 13.95 17.43
CA ALA A 137 -5.82 13.08 16.35
C ALA A 137 -4.34 13.34 16.03
N ARG A 138 -3.90 14.61 16.02
CA ARG A 138 -2.48 14.95 15.83
C ARG A 138 -1.60 14.45 16.97
N ALA A 139 -2.06 14.59 18.20
CA ALA A 139 -1.33 14.09 19.36
C ALA A 139 -1.21 12.56 19.34
N ALA A 140 -2.30 11.85 19.02
CA ALA A 140 -2.29 10.39 18.87
C ALA A 140 -1.37 9.94 17.73
N PHE A 141 -1.40 10.64 16.60
CA PHE A 141 -0.50 10.37 15.47
C PHE A 141 0.97 10.56 15.87
N TRP A 142 1.30 11.64 16.60
CA TRP A 142 2.65 11.86 17.11
C TRP A 142 3.09 10.78 18.10
N GLN A 143 2.21 10.35 19.02
CA GLN A 143 2.49 9.23 19.92
C GLN A 143 2.81 7.94 19.16
N GLN A 144 2.10 7.68 18.06
CA GLN A 144 2.39 6.53 17.21
C GLN A 144 3.76 6.66 16.53
N ILE A 145 4.12 7.84 16.03
CA ILE A 145 5.45 8.09 15.45
C ILE A 145 6.55 7.83 16.49
N CYS A 146 6.38 8.30 17.73
CA CYS A 146 7.33 8.03 18.81
C CYS A 146 7.49 6.53 19.11
N ALA A 147 6.42 5.73 18.99
CA ALA A 147 6.52 4.28 19.15
C ALA A 147 7.40 3.60 18.08
N TYR A 148 7.60 4.26 16.93
CA TYR A 148 8.46 3.84 15.83
C TYR A 148 9.70 4.75 15.68
N GLU A 149 10.18 5.36 16.77
CA GLU A 149 11.27 6.34 16.71
C GLU A 149 12.54 5.79 16.02
N HIS A 150 12.85 4.50 16.19
CA HIS A 150 14.03 3.87 15.61
C HIS A 150 13.94 3.73 14.09
N ASP A 151 12.72 3.64 13.55
CA ASP A 151 12.47 3.51 12.13
C ASP A 151 12.44 4.86 11.42
N PHE A 152 11.84 5.88 12.06
CA PHE A 152 11.73 7.23 11.49
C PHE A 152 12.96 8.11 11.77
N PHE A 153 13.64 7.88 12.90
CA PHE A 153 14.81 8.64 13.33
C PHE A 153 15.99 7.68 13.65
N PRO A 154 16.48 6.93 12.65
CA PRO A 154 17.62 6.05 12.87
C PRO A 154 18.83 6.87 13.34
N ARG A 155 19.49 6.41 14.41
CA ARG A 155 20.72 7.04 14.89
C ARG A 155 21.80 6.89 13.82
N THR A 156 22.29 8.01 13.30
CA THR A 156 23.57 8.07 12.58
C THR A 156 24.68 8.02 13.63
N ASP A 157 25.21 6.82 13.86
CA ASP A 157 26.49 6.63 14.54
C ASP A 157 27.66 7.01 13.62
#